data_AF-A0A963NPN0-F1
#
_entry.id   AF-A0A963NPN0-F1
#
_cell.length_a   1.000
_cell.length_b   1.000
_cell.length_c   1.000
_cell.angle_alpha   90.00
_cell.angle_beta   90.00
_cell.angle_gamma   90.00
#
_symmetry.space_group_name_H-M   'P 1'
#
loop_
_entity.id
_entity.type
_entity.pdbx_description
1 polymer ?
#
loop_
_entity_poly.entity_id
_entity_poly.type
_entity_poly.pdbx_seq_one_letter_code
_entity_poly.pdbx_strand_id
1 'polypeptide(L)'
;MTKKLHPNFLQDPVIVDGRAVPTDREGYLQNLDDWSPDFARALAAREGLALTDEHWAVIQFLRDFWHEHGVQAQVRVMIRHFTALWGTERGS
;
A
#
# COMPACT_ATOMS: atom_id res chain seq x y z
N MET A 1 14.71 18.55 -24.55
CA MET A 1 13.87 19.11 -23.46
C MET A 1 14.12 18.29 -22.21
N THR A 2 15.14 18.66 -21.44
CA THR A 2 15.45 18.04 -20.14
C THR A 2 14.41 18.48 -19.13
N LYS A 3 13.52 17.58 -18.72
CA LYS A 3 12.68 17.79 -17.54
C LYS A 3 13.65 17.84 -16.36
N LYS A 4 14.05 19.04 -15.95
CA LYS A 4 14.84 19.24 -14.74
C LYS A 4 14.00 18.67 -13.60
N LEU A 5 14.48 17.59 -12.98
CA LEU A 5 13.95 17.13 -11.71
C LEU A 5 14.06 18.31 -10.74
N HIS A 6 12.94 18.83 -10.27
CA HIS A 6 12.95 19.85 -9.23
C HIS A 6 13.50 19.22 -7.95
N PRO A 7 14.56 19.76 -7.35
CA PRO A 7 15.06 19.26 -6.08
C PRO A 7 14.04 19.62 -5.00
N ASN A 8 13.73 18.64 -4.15
CA ASN A 8 12.90 18.74 -2.94
C ASN A 8 11.40 18.38 -3.05
N PHE A 9 11.08 17.18 -3.53
CA PHE A 9 9.89 16.45 -3.07
C PHE A 9 10.27 15.64 -1.82
N LEU A 10 10.21 16.27 -0.65
CA LEU A 10 9.58 15.70 0.53
C LEU A 10 9.74 14.17 0.72
N GLN A 11 10.98 13.70 0.85
CA GLN A 11 11.28 12.29 1.10
C GLN A 11 11.17 12.01 2.59
N ASP A 12 10.34 11.04 2.98
CA ASP A 12 10.27 10.53 4.35
C ASP A 12 10.32 9.00 4.35
N PRO A 13 11.49 8.40 4.04
CA PRO A 13 11.61 6.98 3.75
C PRO A 13 11.19 6.11 4.92
N VAL A 14 10.56 4.98 4.62
CA VAL A 14 10.30 3.92 5.60
C VAL A 14 11.54 3.04 5.72
N ILE A 15 11.99 2.76 6.95
CA ILE A 15 13.12 1.86 7.19
C ILE A 15 12.61 0.42 7.28
N VAL A 16 13.14 -0.44 6.41
CA VAL A 16 12.83 -1.88 6.33
C VAL A 16 14.14 -2.64 6.42
N ASP A 17 14.31 -3.47 7.46
CA ASP A 17 15.55 -4.23 7.70
C ASP A 17 16.83 -3.39 7.63
N GLY A 18 16.78 -2.16 8.16
CA GLY A 18 17.91 -1.22 8.15
C GLY A 18 18.17 -0.55 6.80
N ARG A 19 17.31 -0.76 5.79
CA ARG A 19 17.36 -0.11 4.48
C ARG A 19 16.27 0.93 4.34
N ALA A 20 16.59 2.07 3.74
CA ALA A 20 15.61 3.11 3.45
C ALA A 20 14.85 2.78 2.16
N VAL A 21 13.52 2.66 2.27
CA VAL A 21 12.61 2.53 1.14
C VAL A 21 12.04 3.92 0.80
N PRO A 22 12.27 4.45 -0.42
CA PRO A 22 11.81 5.79 -0.78
C PRO A 22 10.29 5.92 -0.82
N THR A 23 9.77 6.84 -0.01
CA THR A 23 8.37 7.25 0.01
C THR A 23 8.26 8.77 -0.07
N ASP A 24 7.07 9.27 -0.38
CA ASP A 24 6.73 10.67 -0.13
C ASP A 24 6.36 10.89 1.35
N ARG A 25 5.93 12.11 1.69
CA ARG A 25 5.51 12.49 3.06
C ARG A 25 4.24 11.83 3.55
N GLU A 26 3.42 11.30 2.64
CA GLU A 26 2.17 10.60 2.98
C GLU A 26 2.40 9.08 3.09
N GLY A 27 3.64 8.61 2.85
CA GLY A 27 4.00 7.20 2.95
C GLY A 27 3.78 6.41 1.65
N TYR A 28 3.45 7.06 0.53
CA TYR A 28 3.33 6.37 -0.75
C TYR A 28 4.72 6.04 -1.31
N LEU A 29 4.85 4.81 -1.81
CA LEU A 29 6.05 4.36 -2.50
C LEU A 29 6.32 5.20 -3.76
N GLN A 30 7.56 5.65 -3.91
CA GLN A 30 8.00 6.31 -5.16
C GLN A 30 8.17 5.32 -6.30
N ASN A 31 8.51 4.06 -5.97
CA ASN A 31 8.58 2.94 -6.90
C ASN A 31 7.76 1.77 -6.33
N LEU A 32 6.77 1.29 -7.10
CA LEU A 32 5.89 0.20 -6.67
C LEU A 32 6.63 -1.14 -6.50
N ASP A 33 7.76 -1.31 -7.20
CA ASP A 33 8.61 -2.51 -7.11
C ASP A 33 9.34 -2.61 -5.77
N ASP A 34 9.43 -1.50 -5.02
CA ASP A 34 10.05 -1.48 -3.69
C ASP A 34 9.10 -2.03 -2.60
N TRP A 35 7.86 -2.36 -2.95
CA TRP A 35 6.93 -2.92 -1.98
C TRP A 35 7.39 -4.30 -1.49
N SER A 36 7.20 -4.52 -0.19
CA SER A 36 7.30 -5.83 0.44
C SER A 36 6.30 -5.94 1.60
N PRO A 37 6.01 -7.15 2.10
CA PRO A 37 5.26 -7.31 3.34
C PRO A 37 5.93 -6.56 4.52
N ASP A 38 7.26 -6.55 4.57
CA ASP A 38 7.98 -5.87 5.65
C ASP A 38 7.90 -4.34 5.55
N PHE A 39 7.82 -3.79 4.33
CA PHE A 39 7.49 -2.38 4.14
C PHE A 39 6.11 -2.03 4.73
N ALA A 40 5.08 -2.83 4.42
CA ALA A 40 3.73 -2.59 4.95
C ALA A 40 3.70 -2.66 6.49
N ARG A 41 4.41 -3.63 7.08
CA ARG A 41 4.57 -3.74 8.55
C ARG A 41 5.28 -2.55 9.15
N ALA A 42 6.39 -2.12 8.54
CA ALA A 42 7.18 -0.99 9.03
C ALA A 42 6.38 0.32 8.96
N LEU A 43 5.65 0.57 7.87
CA LEU A 43 4.78 1.73 7.74
C LEU A 43 3.65 1.70 8.77
N ALA A 44 2.94 0.57 8.92
CA ALA A 44 1.89 0.42 9.92
C ALA A 44 2.42 0.64 11.35
N ALA A 45 3.59 0.09 11.68
CA ALA A 45 4.21 0.29 12.99
C ALA A 45 4.57 1.75 13.26
N ARG A 46 5.03 2.50 12.24
CA ARG A 46 5.27 3.96 12.36
C ARG A 46 3.98 4.73 12.71
N GLU A 47 2.84 4.27 12.22
CA GLU A 47 1.53 4.85 12.49
C GLU A 47 0.87 4.31 13.78
N GLY A 48 1.55 3.42 14.52
CA GLY A 48 1.00 2.79 15.72
C GLY A 48 -0.07 1.73 15.43
N LEU A 49 -0.10 1.19 14.21
CA LEU A 49 -1.04 0.16 13.77
C LEU A 49 -0.36 -1.22 13.71
N ALA A 50 -1.11 -2.25 14.13
CA ALA A 50 -0.76 -3.64 13.89
C ALA A 50 -1.62 -4.20 12.75
N LEU A 51 -0.98 -4.78 11.74
CA LEU A 51 -1.69 -5.41 10.62
C LEU A 51 -2.25 -6.77 11.07
N THR A 52 -3.58 -6.87 11.13
CA THR A 52 -4.30 -8.11 11.38
C THR A 52 -4.46 -8.89 10.07
N ASP A 53 -4.97 -10.12 10.16
CA ASP A 53 -5.24 -10.95 8.98
C ASP A 53 -6.23 -10.29 8.00
N GLU A 54 -7.19 -9.51 8.51
CA GLU A 54 -8.13 -8.76 7.67
C GLU A 54 -7.44 -7.61 6.93
N HIS A 55 -6.55 -6.87 7.60
CA HIS A 55 -5.73 -5.85 6.93
C HIS A 55 -4.88 -6.47 5.81
N TRP A 56 -4.29 -7.64 6.07
CA TRP A 56 -3.52 -8.37 5.07
C TRP A 56 -4.35 -8.82 3.87
N ALA A 57 -5.57 -9.30 4.10
CA ALA A 57 -6.49 -9.67 3.03
C ALA A 57 -6.81 -8.46 2.13
N VAL A 58 -7.05 -7.27 2.70
CA VAL A 58 -7.25 -6.03 1.92
C VAL A 58 -6.00 -5.65 1.12
N ILE A 59 -4.83 -5.66 1.77
CA ILE A 59 -3.55 -5.31 1.12
C ILE A 59 -3.26 -6.26 -0.05
N GLN A 60 -3.42 -7.58 0.16
CA GLN A 60 -3.19 -8.59 -0.88
C GLN A 60 -4.17 -8.42 -2.03
N PHE A 61 -5.46 -8.24 -1.75
CA PHE A 61 -6.46 -7.98 -2.78
C PHE A 61 -6.09 -6.78 -3.67
N LEU A 62 -5.70 -5.65 -3.08
CA LEU A 62 -5.33 -4.45 -3.85
C LEU A 62 -4.07 -4.68 -4.70
N ARG A 63 -3.12 -5.47 -4.20
CA ARG A 63 -1.88 -5.79 -4.93
C ARG A 63 -2.11 -6.77 -6.06
N ASP A 64 -2.90 -7.79 -5.83
CA ASP A 64 -3.26 -8.76 -6.87
C ASP A 64 -4.07 -8.07 -7.96
N PHE A 65 -5.02 -7.20 -7.59
CA PHE A 65 -5.79 -6.41 -8.53
C PHE A 65 -4.91 -5.50 -9.38
N TRP A 66 -3.90 -4.85 -8.78
CA TRP A 66 -2.93 -4.05 -9.54
C TRP A 66 -2.09 -4.92 -10.49
N HIS A 67 -1.59 -6.07 -10.05
CA HIS A 67 -0.82 -6.98 -10.90
C HIS A 67 -1.63 -7.49 -12.08
N GLU A 68 -2.93 -7.77 -11.87
CA GLU A 68 -3.80 -8.30 -12.92
C GLU A 68 -4.28 -7.22 -13.90
N HIS A 69 -4.60 -6.02 -13.41
CA HIS A 69 -5.28 -5.00 -14.21
C HIS A 69 -4.45 -3.76 -14.53
N GLY A 70 -3.31 -3.56 -13.86
CA GLY A 70 -2.45 -2.37 -14.03
C GLY A 70 -3.09 -1.07 -13.54
N VAL A 71 -4.20 -1.15 -12.79
CA VAL A 71 -4.94 0.00 -12.25
C VAL A 71 -5.42 -0.32 -10.83
N GLN A 72 -5.66 0.71 -10.03
CA GLN A 72 -6.20 0.53 -8.68
C GLN A 72 -7.65 0.02 -8.72
N ALA A 73 -7.99 -0.85 -7.76
CA ALA A 73 -9.36 -1.30 -7.59
C ALA A 73 -10.27 -0.14 -7.19
N GLN A 74 -11.45 -0.05 -7.80
CA GLN A 74 -12.48 0.87 -7.33
C GLN A 74 -13.05 0.37 -6.00
N VAL A 75 -13.39 1.30 -5.11
CA VAL A 75 -13.97 0.98 -3.78
C VAL A 75 -15.16 0.03 -3.88
N ARG A 76 -16.06 0.21 -4.86
CA ARG A 76 -17.21 -0.68 -5.07
C ARG A 76 -16.81 -2.12 -5.41
N VAL A 77 -15.70 -2.32 -6.13
CA VAL A 77 -15.17 -3.65 -6.45
C VAL A 77 -14.62 -4.31 -5.19
N MET A 78 -13.88 -3.54 -4.39
CA MET A 78 -13.33 -3.99 -3.11
C MET A 78 -14.45 -4.38 -2.12
N ILE A 79 -15.46 -3.52 -1.93
CA ILE A 79 -16.62 -3.82 -1.08
C ILE A 79 -17.27 -5.13 -1.54
N ARG A 80 -17.62 -5.25 -2.83
CA ARG A 80 -18.25 -6.48 -3.35
C ARG A 80 -17.41 -7.73 -3.11
N HIS A 81 -16.09 -7.64 -3.26
CA HIS A 81 -15.18 -8.77 -2.99
C HIS A 81 -15.24 -9.19 -1.52
N PHE A 82 -15.10 -8.24 -0.59
CA PHE A 82 -15.09 -8.54 0.84
C PHE A 82 -16.46 -8.85 1.42
N THR A 83 -17.55 -8.31 0.86
CA THR A 83 -18.93 -8.76 1.17
C THR A 83 -19.09 -10.24 0.87
N ALA A 84 -18.56 -10.70 -0.28
CA ALA A 84 -18.65 -12.10 -0.67
C ALA A 84 -17.76 -13.01 0.20
N LEU A 85 -16.58 -12.52 0.60
CA LEU A 85 -15.60 -13.28 1.39
C LEU A 85 -15.98 -13.37 2.88
N TRP A 86 -16.46 -12.28 3.48
CA TRP A 86 -16.68 -12.17 4.92
C TRP A 86 -18.17 -12.10 5.31
N GLY A 87 -19.06 -12.05 4.34
CA GLY A 87 -20.50 -11.84 4.55
C GLY A 87 -20.87 -10.37 4.71
N THR A 88 -22.17 -10.08 4.57
CA THR A 88 -22.73 -8.72 4.57
C THR A 88 -22.51 -7.94 5.85
N GLU A 89 -22.33 -8.62 6.98
CA GLU A 89 -22.14 -7.96 8.28
C GLU A 89 -20.73 -7.43 8.50
N ARG A 90 -19.75 -7.91 7.72
CA ARG A 90 -18.33 -7.54 7.87
C ARG A 90 -17.73 -6.90 6.62
N GLY A 91 -18.27 -7.17 5.43
CA GLY A 91 -17.83 -6.58 4.18
C GLY A 91 -18.74 -5.45 3.69
N SER A 92 -18.96 -4.41 4.50
CA SER A 92 -19.77 -3.22 4.14
C SER A 92 -18.90 -1.98 3.97
#